data_AF-A0A6N2K7V8-F1
#
_entry.id   AF-A0A6N2K7V8-F1
#
_cell.length_a   1.000
_cell.length_b   1.000
_cell.length_c   1.000
_cell.angle_alpha   90.00
_cell.angle_beta   90.00
_cell.angle_gamma   90.00
#
_symmetry.space_group_name_H-M   'P 1'
#
loop_
_entity.id
_entity.type
_entity.pdbx_description
1 polymer ?
#
loop_
_entity_poly.entity_id
_entity_poly.type
_entity_poly.pdbx_seq_one_letter_code
_entity_poly.pdbx_strand_id
1 'polypeptide(L)'
;MASSSSGISIAASEAVQVLVSSLADESSTVRQSSMASLKDIATLNPLLVLDCCYTVSRGGRRRFGNMAGVFQVSALGVSALKEGDVDPSFMAKLAKIATTEMISSKELNADWQRAAAGLLVSIGSHLPDLMIEEIFLHLSGPSSALPAMVQILADFASANVHSTTERCAFSSFTYSWKCARCPSTDICKWYGHFKSFLRVL
;
A
#
# COMPACT_ATOMS: atom_id res chain seq x y z
N MET A 1 -36.10 -3.81 23.46
CA MET A 1 -35.71 -4.73 22.38
C MET A 1 -34.23 -4.49 22.12
N ALA A 2 -33.37 -5.44 22.49
CA ALA A 2 -31.93 -5.33 22.40
C ALA A 2 -31.41 -5.94 21.09
N SER A 3 -30.38 -5.31 20.56
CA SER A 3 -29.77 -5.43 19.25
C SER A 3 -29.32 -6.84 18.84
N SER A 4 -29.73 -7.26 17.65
CA SER A 4 -29.12 -8.36 16.88
C SER A 4 -28.29 -7.76 15.74
N SER A 5 -27.27 -6.95 16.03
CA SER A 5 -26.34 -6.43 15.00
C SER A 5 -25.15 -7.35 14.75
N SER A 6 -24.85 -8.27 15.66
CA SER A 6 -23.67 -9.14 15.59
C SER A 6 -23.75 -10.18 14.46
N GLY A 7 -24.94 -10.71 14.18
CA GLY A 7 -25.12 -11.75 13.16
C GLY A 7 -24.89 -11.30 11.71
N ILE A 8 -25.10 -10.00 11.43
CA ILE A 8 -24.93 -9.43 10.08
C ILE A 8 -23.45 -9.21 9.76
N SER A 9 -22.65 -8.84 10.76
CA SER A 9 -21.21 -8.58 10.59
C SER A 9 -20.38 -9.83 10.25
N ILE A 10 -20.75 -10.99 10.83
CA ILE A 10 -20.09 -12.27 10.55
C ILE A 10 -20.41 -12.72 9.11
N ALA A 11 -21.68 -12.65 8.71
CA ALA A 11 -22.10 -12.97 7.35
C ALA A 11 -21.45 -12.05 6.30
N ALA A 12 -21.25 -10.76 6.62
CA ALA A 12 -20.55 -9.83 5.74
C ALA A 12 -19.07 -10.20 5.56
N SER A 13 -18.39 -10.59 6.65
CA SER A 13 -16.98 -11.02 6.59
C SER A 13 -16.82 -12.30 5.78
N GLU A 14 -17.68 -13.29 5.97
CA GLU A 14 -17.67 -14.54 5.20
C GLU A 14 -17.91 -14.28 3.71
N ALA A 15 -18.87 -13.43 3.35
CA ALA A 15 -19.15 -13.07 1.96
C ALA A 15 -17.95 -12.36 1.30
N VAL A 16 -17.32 -11.41 1.99
CA VAL A 16 -16.10 -10.74 1.49
C VAL A 16 -14.96 -11.75 1.36
N GLN A 17 -14.81 -12.69 2.30
CA GLN A 17 -13.78 -13.72 2.24
C GLN A 17 -13.96 -14.67 1.05
N VAL A 18 -15.21 -15.00 0.69
CA VAL A 18 -15.52 -15.74 -0.54
C VAL A 18 -15.10 -14.94 -1.76
N LEU A 19 -15.45 -13.65 -1.85
CA LEU A 19 -15.04 -12.78 -2.96
C LEU A 19 -13.52 -12.66 -3.09
N VAL A 20 -12.81 -12.49 -1.97
CA VAL A 20 -11.34 -12.46 -1.96
C VAL A 20 -10.77 -13.80 -2.45
N SER A 21 -11.37 -14.93 -2.04
CA SER A 21 -10.95 -16.26 -2.50
C SER A 21 -11.15 -16.42 -4.01
N SER A 22 -12.26 -15.91 -4.54
CA SER A 22 -12.59 -15.90 -5.98
C SER A 22 -11.65 -15.04 -6.83
N LEU A 23 -10.75 -14.24 -6.23
CA LEU A 23 -9.65 -13.61 -6.98
C LEU A 23 -8.68 -14.64 -7.56
N ALA A 24 -8.60 -15.85 -7.00
CA ALA A 24 -7.78 -16.95 -7.51
C ALA A 24 -8.59 -17.96 -8.35
N ASP A 25 -9.81 -17.63 -8.78
CA ASP A 25 -10.64 -18.50 -9.63
C ASP A 25 -9.99 -18.75 -10.99
N GLU A 26 -10.23 -19.92 -11.61
CA GLU A 26 -9.72 -20.28 -12.93
C GLU A 26 -10.33 -19.40 -14.04
N SER A 27 -11.60 -19.02 -13.89
CA SER A 27 -12.33 -18.16 -14.83
C SER A 27 -11.93 -16.70 -14.69
N SER A 28 -11.44 -16.11 -15.79
CA SER A 28 -11.10 -14.68 -15.84
C SER A 28 -12.30 -13.78 -15.53
N THR A 29 -13.50 -14.18 -15.96
CA THR A 29 -14.75 -13.45 -15.68
C THR A 29 -15.07 -13.43 -14.20
N VAL A 30 -14.88 -14.55 -13.49
CA VAL A 30 -15.11 -14.62 -12.04
C VAL A 30 -14.10 -13.76 -11.30
N ARG A 31 -12.82 -13.82 -11.68
CA ARG A 31 -11.78 -12.95 -11.10
C ARG A 31 -12.09 -11.47 -11.27
N GLN A 32 -12.49 -11.05 -12.48
CA GLN A 32 -12.84 -9.66 -12.77
C GLN A 32 -14.09 -9.18 -12.03
N SER A 33 -15.13 -10.02 -11.97
CA SER A 33 -16.37 -9.69 -11.26
C SER A 33 -16.15 -9.60 -9.75
N SER A 34 -15.34 -10.50 -9.20
CA SER A 34 -14.94 -10.50 -7.79
C SER A 34 -14.11 -9.26 -7.46
N MET A 35 -13.15 -8.93 -8.32
CA MET A 35 -12.35 -7.71 -8.22
C MET A 35 -13.24 -6.46 -8.22
N ALA A 36 -14.16 -6.32 -9.17
CA ALA A 36 -15.06 -5.17 -9.24
C ALA A 36 -15.90 -5.04 -7.95
N SER A 37 -16.51 -6.15 -7.51
CA SER A 37 -17.30 -6.18 -6.28
C SER A 37 -16.48 -5.79 -5.05
N LEU A 38 -15.24 -6.27 -4.93
CA LEU A 38 -14.36 -5.94 -3.82
C LEU A 38 -13.95 -4.46 -3.84
N LYS A 39 -13.74 -3.87 -5.01
CA LYS A 39 -13.46 -2.44 -5.14
C LYS A 39 -14.63 -1.60 -4.66
N ASP A 40 -15.86 -1.97 -5.04
CA ASP A 40 -17.06 -1.29 -4.59
C ASP A 40 -17.21 -1.39 -3.06
N ILE A 41 -17.04 -2.58 -2.50
CA ILE A 41 -17.10 -2.79 -1.04
C ILE A 41 -15.98 -2.02 -0.33
N ALA A 42 -14.77 -1.94 -0.89
CA ALA A 42 -13.66 -1.21 -0.29
C ALA A 42 -13.94 0.29 -0.15
N THR A 43 -14.78 0.88 -1.02
CA THR A 43 -15.22 2.28 -0.87
C THR A 43 -16.21 2.49 0.28
N LEU A 44 -16.93 1.44 0.67
CA LEU A 44 -17.97 1.48 1.71
C LEU A 44 -17.43 1.04 3.07
N ASN A 45 -16.59 0.00 3.08
CA ASN A 45 -16.01 -0.59 4.26
C ASN A 45 -14.59 -1.10 3.98
N PRO A 46 -13.60 -0.18 3.90
CA PRO A 46 -12.22 -0.52 3.57
C PRO A 46 -11.58 -1.48 4.57
N LEU A 47 -11.84 -1.30 5.87
CA LEU A 47 -11.24 -2.15 6.92
C LEU A 47 -11.63 -3.62 6.78
N LEU A 48 -12.91 -3.90 6.52
CA LEU A 48 -13.39 -5.27 6.31
C LEU A 48 -12.67 -5.96 5.14
N VAL A 49 -12.51 -5.22 4.03
CA VAL A 49 -11.81 -5.74 2.85
C VAL A 49 -10.33 -5.97 3.15
N LEU A 50 -9.68 -5.03 3.84
CA LEU A 50 -8.27 -5.13 4.20
C LEU A 50 -7.99 -6.31 5.14
N ASP A 51 -8.85 -6.58 6.13
CA ASP A 51 -8.70 -7.72 7.03
C ASP A 51 -8.81 -9.06 6.30
N CYS A 52 -9.75 -9.17 5.36
CA CYS A 52 -9.91 -10.35 4.50
C CYS A 52 -8.70 -10.53 3.56
N CYS A 53 -8.24 -9.45 2.91
CA CYS A 53 -7.05 -9.45 2.08
C CYS A 53 -5.78 -9.82 2.86
N TYR A 54 -5.61 -9.29 4.08
CA TYR A 54 -4.51 -9.62 4.96
C TYR A 54 -4.51 -11.11 5.31
N THR A 55 -5.69 -11.66 5.64
CA THR A 55 -5.86 -13.06 6.04
C THR A 55 -5.38 -14.02 4.96
N VAL A 56 -5.75 -13.78 3.69
CA VAL A 56 -5.30 -14.63 2.57
C VAL A 56 -3.81 -14.41 2.24
N SER A 57 -3.30 -13.19 2.46
CA SER A 57 -1.92 -12.85 2.13
C SER A 57 -0.87 -13.42 3.09
N ARG A 58 -1.25 -13.79 4.33
CA ARG A 58 -0.31 -14.41 5.30
C ARG A 58 0.34 -15.70 4.80
N GLY A 59 -0.24 -16.35 3.79
CA GLY A 59 0.29 -17.55 3.15
C GLY A 59 1.20 -17.31 1.94
N GLY A 60 1.28 -16.06 1.47
CA GLY A 60 1.97 -15.67 0.24
C GLY A 60 1.44 -16.36 -1.02
N ARG A 61 2.14 -16.17 -2.14
CA ARG A 61 1.81 -16.80 -3.45
C ARG A 61 1.62 -18.32 -3.38
N ARG A 62 2.33 -19.01 -2.47
CA ARG A 62 2.22 -20.48 -2.33
C ARG A 62 0.83 -20.93 -1.90
N ARG A 63 0.08 -20.09 -1.18
CA ARG A 63 -1.29 -20.38 -0.76
C ARG A 63 -2.33 -19.65 -1.60
N PHE A 64 -1.95 -18.59 -2.32
CA PHE A 64 -2.87 -17.80 -3.12
C PHE A 64 -2.30 -17.46 -4.51
N GLY A 65 -2.90 -18.01 -5.56
CA GLY A 65 -2.38 -17.92 -6.93
C GLY A 65 -2.38 -16.50 -7.53
N ASN A 66 -3.25 -15.60 -7.04
CA ASN A 66 -3.41 -14.25 -7.59
C ASN A 66 -3.12 -13.14 -6.55
N MET A 67 -1.88 -13.08 -6.06
CA MET A 67 -1.45 -12.02 -5.15
C MET A 67 -1.54 -10.61 -5.76
N ALA A 68 -1.42 -10.47 -7.09
CA ALA A 68 -1.61 -9.20 -7.77
C ALA A 68 -3.02 -8.63 -7.50
N GLY A 69 -4.04 -9.47 -7.60
CA GLY A 69 -5.41 -9.05 -7.31
C GLY A 69 -5.59 -8.60 -5.86
N VAL A 70 -5.03 -9.36 -4.92
CA VAL A 70 -5.12 -9.02 -3.48
C VAL A 70 -4.47 -7.67 -3.18
N PHE A 71 -3.28 -7.41 -3.74
CA PHE A 71 -2.60 -6.13 -3.55
C PHE A 71 -3.32 -4.97 -4.23
N GLN A 72 -3.94 -5.16 -5.40
CA GLN A 72 -4.76 -4.12 -6.03
C GLN A 72 -5.96 -3.72 -5.17
N VAL A 73 -6.69 -4.70 -4.63
CA VAL A 73 -7.83 -4.43 -3.74
C VAL A 73 -7.34 -3.77 -2.45
N SER A 74 -6.22 -4.25 -1.89
CA SER A 74 -5.64 -3.68 -0.68
C SER A 74 -5.21 -2.23 -0.86
N ALA A 75 -4.60 -1.89 -2.00
CA ALA A 75 -4.19 -0.52 -2.32
C ALA A 75 -5.39 0.44 -2.35
N LEU A 76 -6.50 0.01 -2.96
CA LEU A 76 -7.75 0.78 -2.98
C LEU A 76 -8.39 0.88 -1.59
N GLY A 77 -8.39 -0.22 -0.82
CA GLY A 77 -8.87 -0.22 0.56
C GLY A 77 -8.09 0.77 1.42
N VAL A 78 -6.75 0.76 1.34
CA VAL A 78 -5.90 1.72 2.07
C VAL A 78 -6.20 3.14 1.63
N SER A 79 -6.28 3.40 0.32
CA SER A 79 -6.57 4.74 -0.22
C SER A 79 -7.94 5.30 0.20
N ALA A 80 -8.90 4.42 0.53
CA ALA A 80 -10.23 4.80 0.98
C ALA A 80 -10.33 5.05 2.50
N LEU A 81 -9.26 4.79 3.27
CA LEU A 81 -9.24 5.06 4.70
C LEU A 81 -9.19 6.55 5.00
N LYS A 82 -9.87 6.96 6.06
CA LYS A 82 -9.75 8.31 6.63
C LYS A 82 -8.58 8.32 7.62
N GLU A 83 -7.99 9.49 7.88
CA GLU A 83 -6.84 9.64 8.77
C GLU A 83 -7.02 8.98 10.15
N GLY A 84 -8.25 8.98 10.71
CA GLY A 84 -8.56 8.37 12.00
C GLY A 84 -8.71 6.84 11.98
N ASP A 85 -8.88 6.24 10.80
CA ASP A 85 -9.08 4.79 10.64
C ASP A 85 -7.76 4.06 10.32
N VAL A 86 -6.67 4.80 10.11
CA VAL A 86 -5.35 4.24 9.77
C VAL A 86 -4.65 3.74 11.03
N ASP A 87 -4.51 2.42 11.17
CA ASP A 87 -3.69 1.79 12.21
C ASP A 87 -2.25 1.54 11.69
N PRO A 88 -1.23 2.25 12.19
CA PRO A 88 0.15 2.07 11.75
C PRO A 88 0.68 0.65 11.95
N SER A 89 0.24 -0.05 12.99
CA SER A 89 0.68 -1.42 13.29
C SER A 89 0.14 -2.41 12.26
N PHE A 90 -1.08 -2.19 11.78
CA PHE A 90 -1.69 -2.99 10.72
C PHE A 90 -1.08 -2.67 9.36
N MET A 91 -0.85 -1.39 9.06
CA MET A 91 -0.17 -0.97 7.82
C MET A 91 1.24 -1.53 7.72
N ALA A 92 1.99 -1.59 8.83
CA ALA A 92 3.32 -2.22 8.88
C ALA A 92 3.27 -3.70 8.47
N LYS A 93 2.24 -4.43 8.93
CA LYS A 93 2.07 -5.85 8.56
C LYS A 93 1.76 -6.00 7.07
N LEU A 94 0.93 -5.11 6.49
CA LEU A 94 0.62 -5.10 5.06
C LEU A 94 1.84 -4.75 4.22
N ALA A 95 2.58 -3.69 4.58
CA ALA A 95 3.81 -3.28 3.93
C ALA A 95 4.82 -4.44 3.90
N LYS A 96 5.05 -5.07 5.05
CA LYS A 96 5.96 -6.20 5.17
C LYS A 96 5.59 -7.38 4.27
N ILE A 97 4.30 -7.71 4.17
CA ILE A 97 3.83 -8.75 3.24
C ILE A 97 4.11 -8.34 1.80
N ALA A 98 3.75 -7.12 1.40
CA ALA A 98 3.95 -6.62 0.04
C ALA A 98 5.43 -6.70 -0.36
N THR A 99 6.31 -6.21 0.51
CA THR A 99 7.75 -6.17 0.30
C THR A 99 8.36 -7.57 0.30
N THR A 100 8.01 -8.43 1.27
CA THR A 100 8.50 -9.82 1.36
C THR A 100 8.12 -10.61 0.12
N GLU A 101 6.86 -10.49 -0.30
CA GLU A 101 6.40 -11.11 -1.54
C GLU A 101 7.26 -10.58 -2.69
N MET A 102 7.32 -9.27 -2.89
CA MET A 102 8.07 -8.62 -3.98
C MET A 102 9.54 -9.06 -4.12
N ILE A 103 10.25 -9.29 -3.01
CA ILE A 103 11.68 -9.66 -3.03
C ILE A 103 11.94 -11.17 -3.02
N SER A 104 10.99 -11.99 -2.56
CA SER A 104 11.21 -13.44 -2.36
C SER A 104 10.99 -14.29 -3.61
N SER A 105 10.36 -13.73 -4.64
CA SER A 105 10.05 -14.48 -5.86
C SER A 105 11.25 -14.59 -6.78
N LYS A 106 11.58 -15.84 -7.15
CA LYS A 106 12.54 -16.16 -8.22
C LYS A 106 11.99 -15.86 -9.62
N GLU A 107 10.68 -15.70 -9.74
CA GLU A 107 9.97 -15.35 -10.98
C GLU A 107 9.45 -13.92 -10.90
N LEU A 108 9.87 -13.09 -11.85
CA LEU A 108 9.38 -11.71 -11.97
C LEU A 108 8.00 -11.72 -12.63
N ASN A 109 6.94 -11.52 -11.84
CA ASN A 109 5.60 -11.21 -12.35
C ASN A 109 5.38 -9.69 -12.29
N ALA A 110 5.36 -9.04 -13.44
CA ALA A 110 5.28 -7.57 -13.54
C ALA A 110 3.97 -7.00 -12.96
N ASP A 111 2.84 -7.70 -13.11
CA ASP A 111 1.55 -7.23 -12.60
C ASP A 111 1.48 -7.29 -11.09
N TRP A 112 2.05 -8.34 -10.52
CA TRP A 112 2.16 -8.49 -9.08
C TRP A 112 3.15 -7.50 -8.46
N GLN A 113 4.32 -7.27 -9.07
CA GLN A 113 5.27 -6.23 -8.64
C GLN A 113 4.61 -4.85 -8.66
N ARG A 114 3.91 -4.53 -9.74
CA ARG A 114 3.17 -3.27 -9.87
C ARG A 114 2.07 -3.13 -8.82
N ALA A 115 1.35 -4.22 -8.52
CA ALA A 115 0.31 -4.20 -7.50
C ALA A 115 0.88 -4.03 -6.09
N ALA A 116 1.99 -4.72 -5.77
CA ALA A 116 2.69 -4.58 -4.49
C ALA A 116 3.24 -3.16 -4.30
N ALA A 117 3.86 -2.60 -5.34
CA ALA A 117 4.30 -1.21 -5.39
C ALA A 117 3.13 -0.24 -5.16
N GLY A 118 2.00 -0.44 -5.83
CA GLY A 118 0.80 0.38 -5.65
C GLY A 118 0.25 0.33 -4.22
N LEU A 119 0.30 -0.83 -3.55
CA LEU A 119 -0.06 -0.95 -2.14
C LEU A 119 0.91 -0.17 -1.25
N LEU A 120 2.22 -0.27 -1.47
CA LEU A 120 3.22 0.48 -0.71
C LEU A 120 3.05 2.01 -0.90
N VAL A 121 2.80 2.48 -2.12
CA VAL A 121 2.50 3.89 -2.41
C VAL A 121 1.24 4.35 -1.66
N SER A 122 0.19 3.53 -1.65
CA SER A 122 -1.07 3.83 -0.94
C SER A 122 -0.87 3.87 0.57
N ILE A 123 -0.01 3.00 1.13
CA ILE A 123 0.37 3.08 2.55
C ILE A 123 1.14 4.37 2.80
N GLY A 124 2.08 4.72 1.93
CA GLY A 124 2.88 5.94 2.03
C GLY A 124 2.05 7.22 2.00
N SER A 125 0.88 7.25 1.36
CA SER A 125 0.03 8.46 1.34
C SER A 125 -0.55 8.78 2.71
N HIS A 126 -0.67 7.78 3.59
CA HIS A 126 -1.08 7.96 4.99
C HIS A 126 0.11 7.95 5.96
N LEU A 127 1.10 7.07 5.72
CA LEU A 127 2.23 6.79 6.60
C LEU A 127 3.54 6.77 5.80
N PRO A 128 4.03 7.96 5.37
CA PRO A 128 5.21 8.05 4.51
C PRO A 128 6.46 7.48 5.18
N ASP A 129 6.67 7.74 6.47
CA ASP A 129 7.85 7.26 7.21
C ASP A 129 7.91 5.73 7.24
N LEU A 130 6.77 5.06 7.49
CA LEU A 130 6.67 3.60 7.51
C LEU A 130 7.02 3.00 6.14
N MET A 131 6.47 3.56 5.06
CA MET A 131 6.77 3.08 3.70
C MET A 131 8.25 3.26 3.36
N ILE A 132 8.84 4.40 3.72
CA ILE A 132 10.26 4.68 3.49
C ILE A 132 11.14 3.71 4.27
N GLU A 133 10.89 3.53 5.57
CA GLU A 133 11.65 2.61 6.41
C GLU A 133 11.64 1.20 5.80
N GLU A 134 10.48 0.70 5.37
CA GLU A 134 10.35 -0.61 4.76
C GLU A 134 11.15 -0.73 3.45
N ILE A 135 11.13 0.29 2.59
CA ILE A 135 11.91 0.31 1.34
C ILE A 135 13.41 0.37 1.61
N PHE A 136 13.85 1.22 2.54
CA PHE A 136 15.26 1.46 2.84
C PHE A 136 15.99 0.20 3.31
N LEU A 137 15.29 -0.71 3.98
CA LEU A 137 15.83 -2.03 4.35
C LEU A 137 16.36 -2.83 3.15
N HIS A 138 15.83 -2.56 1.94
CA HIS A 138 16.18 -3.28 0.71
C HIS A 138 17.07 -2.50 -0.24
N LEU A 139 17.43 -1.25 0.11
CA LEU A 139 18.38 -0.43 -0.64
C LEU A 139 19.83 -0.74 -0.27
N SER A 140 20.05 -1.37 0.89
CA SER A 140 21.38 -1.73 1.37
C SER A 140 21.85 -3.07 0.79
N GLY A 141 22.96 -3.05 0.04
CA GLY A 141 23.61 -4.26 -0.50
C GLY A 141 23.14 -4.70 -1.89
N PRO A 142 23.76 -5.73 -2.48
CA PRO A 142 23.39 -6.24 -3.80
C PRO A 142 22.03 -6.96 -3.74
N SER A 143 20.96 -6.23 -4.05
CA SER A 143 19.58 -6.72 -4.09
C SER A 143 19.03 -6.59 -5.50
N SER A 144 18.51 -7.69 -6.06
CA SER A 144 17.76 -7.66 -7.34
C SER A 144 16.47 -6.83 -7.24
N ALA A 145 16.05 -6.45 -6.04
CA ALA A 145 14.88 -5.63 -5.80
C ALA A 145 15.15 -4.12 -5.91
N LEU A 146 16.42 -3.69 -5.98
CA LEU A 146 16.80 -2.27 -5.98
C LEU A 146 16.03 -1.43 -7.03
N PRO A 147 15.88 -1.86 -8.31
CA PRO A 147 15.12 -1.09 -9.29
C PRO A 147 13.64 -0.91 -8.91
N ALA A 148 13.02 -1.95 -8.32
CA ALA A 148 11.63 -1.88 -7.88
C ALA A 148 11.48 -0.91 -6.70
N MET A 149 12.40 -0.95 -5.74
CA MET A 149 12.43 -0.04 -4.59
C MET A 149 12.54 1.43 -5.01
N VAL A 150 13.45 1.73 -5.96
CA VAL A 150 13.59 3.09 -6.50
C VAL A 150 12.34 3.51 -7.27
N GLN A 151 11.73 2.61 -8.04
CA GLN A 151 10.49 2.90 -8.77
C GLN A 151 9.34 3.25 -7.82
N ILE A 152 9.20 2.55 -6.70
CA ILE A 152 8.16 2.86 -5.70
C ILE A 152 8.34 4.27 -5.15
N LEU A 153 9.58 4.69 -4.87
CA LEU A 153 9.87 6.06 -4.41
C LEU A 153 9.49 7.10 -5.47
N ALA A 154 9.74 6.80 -6.75
CA ALA A 154 9.37 7.67 -7.87
C ALA A 154 7.84 7.75 -8.07
N ASP A 155 7.14 6.63 -7.96
CA ASP A 155 5.68 6.57 -8.07
C ASP A 155 5.02 7.30 -6.89
N PHE A 156 5.56 7.12 -5.68
CA PHE A 156 5.14 7.85 -4.49
C PHE A 156 5.35 9.37 -4.63
N ALA A 157 6.51 9.79 -5.14
CA ALA A 157 6.77 11.20 -5.44
C ALA A 157 5.72 11.78 -6.40
N SER A 158 5.44 11.04 -7.48
CA SER A 158 4.54 11.44 -8.56
C SER A 158 3.09 11.55 -8.10
N ALA A 159 2.62 10.59 -7.29
CA ALA A 159 1.27 10.60 -6.73
C ALA A 159 1.01 11.78 -5.80
N ASN A 160 2.06 12.34 -5.19
CA ASN A 160 1.95 13.41 -4.20
C ASN A 160 2.28 14.82 -4.72
N VAL A 161 2.53 14.99 -6.03
CA VAL A 161 2.92 16.28 -6.67
C VAL A 161 1.95 17.43 -6.40
N HIS A 162 0.65 17.16 -6.21
CA HIS A 162 -0.35 18.20 -5.91
C HIS A 162 -0.32 18.68 -4.43
N SER A 163 0.27 17.91 -3.52
CA SER A 163 0.41 18.31 -2.12
C SER A 163 1.69 19.11 -1.84
N THR A 164 2.71 18.95 -2.70
CA THR A 164 4.09 19.42 -2.46
C THR A 164 4.39 20.80 -3.02
N THR A 165 3.80 21.19 -4.14
CA THR A 165 4.31 22.32 -4.95
C THR A 165 3.77 23.69 -4.50
N GLU A 166 2.60 23.76 -3.89
CA GLU A 166 2.06 25.02 -3.34
C GLU A 166 2.50 25.30 -1.89
N ARG A 167 3.21 24.37 -1.25
CA ARG A 167 3.42 24.39 0.21
C ARG A 167 4.87 24.50 0.66
N CYS A 168 5.85 24.01 -0.12
CA CYS A 168 7.27 24.02 0.26
C CYS A 168 8.10 25.03 -0.55
N ALA A 169 8.71 26.02 0.11
CA ALA A 169 9.65 26.96 -0.49
C ALA A 169 11.11 26.55 -0.15
N PHE A 170 11.98 26.51 -1.17
CA PHE A 170 13.41 26.26 -0.98
C PHE A 170 14.09 27.55 -0.50
N SER A 171 14.66 27.54 0.72
CA SER A 171 15.50 28.63 1.19
C SER A 171 16.96 28.34 0.87
N SER A 172 17.47 28.98 -0.17
CA SER A 172 18.89 28.90 -0.58
C SER A 172 19.86 29.36 0.50
N PHE A 173 19.41 30.22 1.43
CA PHE A 173 20.23 30.80 2.49
C PHE A 173 20.57 29.82 3.62
N THR A 174 19.73 28.79 3.83
CA THR A 174 19.90 27.82 4.92
C THR A 174 20.08 26.39 4.42
N TYR A 175 20.08 26.19 3.10
CA TYR A 175 19.98 24.87 2.46
C TYR A 175 18.82 24.04 3.07
N SER A 176 17.73 24.71 3.44
CA SER A 176 16.60 24.13 4.17
C SER A 176 15.29 24.37 3.43
N TRP A 177 14.43 23.37 3.42
CA TRP A 177 13.07 23.47 2.91
C TRP A 177 12.16 23.97 4.03
N LYS A 178 11.45 25.07 3.79
CA LYS A 178 10.45 25.58 4.72
C LYS A 178 9.07 25.43 4.09
N CYS A 179 8.17 24.71 4.76
CA CYS A 179 6.76 24.69 4.39
C CYS A 179 6.02 25.82 5.10
N ALA A 180 5.38 26.73 4.33
CA ALA A 180 4.70 27.89 4.89
C ALA A 180 3.32 27.56 5.51
N ARG A 181 2.76 26.37 5.20
CA ARG A 181 1.41 25.98 5.63
C ARG A 181 1.17 24.46 5.66
N CYS A 182 2.17 23.66 6.06
CA CYS A 182 1.98 22.22 6.27
C CYS A 182 1.55 21.97 7.72
N PRO A 183 0.44 21.25 7.97
CA PRO A 183 0.14 20.74 9.30
C PRO A 183 1.13 19.64 9.73
N SER A 184 1.75 18.94 8.77
CA SER A 184 2.68 17.84 9.00
C SER A 184 4.11 18.19 8.56
N THR A 185 5.06 18.02 9.47
CA THR A 185 6.51 18.27 9.30
C THR A 185 7.22 17.30 8.35
N ASP A 186 6.54 16.27 7.85
CA ASP A 186 7.20 15.08 7.31
C ASP A 186 7.42 15.13 5.78
N ILE A 187 6.70 15.97 5.05
CA ILE A 187 6.88 16.15 3.60
C ILE A 187 8.20 16.89 3.26
N CYS A 188 8.63 17.85 4.09
CA CYS A 188 9.93 18.49 3.92
C CYS A 188 11.10 17.56 4.27
N LYS A 189 10.90 16.65 5.24
CA LYS A 189 11.87 15.59 5.54
C LYS A 189 12.01 14.65 4.35
N TRP A 190 10.91 14.30 3.68
CA TRP A 190 10.92 13.45 2.48
C TRP A 190 11.86 13.98 1.37
N TYR A 191 11.77 15.27 1.01
CA TYR A 191 12.70 15.88 0.05
C TYR A 191 14.16 15.87 0.55
N GLY A 192 14.37 16.07 1.86
CA GLY A 192 15.69 15.97 2.48
C GLY A 192 16.29 14.56 2.41
N HIS A 193 15.48 13.54 2.69
CA HIS A 193 15.85 12.12 2.64
C HIS A 193 16.05 11.63 1.20
N PHE A 194 15.15 11.97 0.28
CA PHE A 194 15.27 11.61 -1.14
C PHE A 194 16.51 12.25 -1.79
N LYS A 195 16.83 13.51 -1.44
CA LYS A 195 18.03 14.19 -1.94
C LYS A 195 19.32 13.68 -1.27
N SER A 196 19.26 13.24 -0.02
CA SER A 196 20.39 12.53 0.62
C SER A 196 20.59 11.15 0.01
N PHE A 197 19.51 10.42 -0.29
CA PHE A 197 19.54 9.13 -0.96
C PHE A 197 20.14 9.24 -2.38
N LEU A 198 19.72 10.23 -3.17
CA LEU A 198 20.31 10.55 -4.47
C LEU A 198 21.78 10.99 -4.42
N ARG A 199 22.31 11.38 -3.25
CA ARG A 199 23.74 11.70 -3.07
C ARG A 199 24.60 10.48 -2.70
N VAL A 200 23.97 9.40 -2.26
CA VAL A 200 24.65 8.16 -1.82
C VAL A 200 24.64 7.07 -2.90
N LEU A 201 23.81 7.25 -3.94
CA LEU A 201 23.92 6.56 -5.22
C LEU A 201 24.95 7.24 -6.13
#